data_AF-A0A261XTD2-F1
#
_entry.id   AF-A0A261XTD2-F1
#
_cell.length_a   1.000
_cell.length_b   1.000
_cell.length_c   1.000
_cell.angle_alpha   90.00
_cell.angle_beta   90.00
_cell.angle_gamma   90.00
#
_symmetry.space_group_name_H-M   'P 1'
#
loop_
_entity.id
_entity.type
_entity.pdbx_description
1 polymer ?
#
loop_
_entity_poly.entity_id
_entity_poly.type
_entity_poly.pdbx_seq_one_letter_code
_entity_poly.pdbx_strand_id
1 'polypeptide(L)'
;MIDSSAVPQSHFNPLAGNKFETRDDVIQAVHSLFNPLLPAFSEGKARVQLDASAASFDRASCDLEGFARPLFGIASMVAGGAPFAYWDIYREGLKNGTDPNHPEYWGRVESQDQRQVEMAVIGYALLVVPEHI
;
A
#
# COMPACT_ATOMS: atom_id res chain seq x y z
N MET A 1 15.72 22.89 -27.15
CA MET A 1 16.78 21.86 -27.12
C MET A 1 17.24 21.81 -25.67
N ILE A 2 16.77 20.83 -24.89
CA ILE A 2 17.06 20.80 -23.45
C ILE A 2 18.26 19.87 -23.22
N ASP A 3 19.28 20.47 -22.64
CA ASP A 3 20.53 19.89 -22.17
C ASP A 3 20.27 18.73 -21.20
N SER A 4 20.91 17.59 -21.45
CA SER A 4 20.79 16.35 -20.67
C SER A 4 21.87 16.21 -19.58
N SER A 5 22.68 17.25 -19.34
CA SER A 5 23.81 17.21 -18.41
C SER A 5 23.52 17.81 -17.02
N ALA A 6 22.57 17.21 -16.32
CA ALA A 6 22.55 17.16 -14.85
C ALA A 6 21.53 16.08 -14.43
N VAL A 7 21.99 14.88 -14.10
CA VAL A 7 21.10 13.88 -13.49
C VAL A 7 20.83 14.32 -12.05
N PRO A 8 19.61 14.76 -11.69
CA PRO A 8 19.32 15.19 -10.34
C PRO A 8 19.26 13.97 -9.42
N GLN A 9 19.60 14.17 -8.16
CA GLN A 9 19.65 13.16 -7.11
C GLN A 9 18.21 12.70 -6.74
N SER A 10 17.55 11.94 -7.61
CA SER A 10 16.13 11.54 -7.44
C SER A 10 15.85 10.04 -7.56
N HIS A 11 16.85 9.17 -7.71
CA HIS A 11 16.60 7.78 -8.07
C HIS A 11 15.89 6.92 -6.98
N PHE A 12 15.83 7.35 -5.71
CA PHE A 12 15.33 6.51 -4.61
C PHE A 12 14.42 7.21 -3.58
N ASN A 13 13.93 8.42 -3.84
CA ASN A 13 13.01 9.09 -2.92
C ASN A 13 11.75 9.56 -3.67
N PRO A 14 10.62 8.84 -3.57
CA PRO A 14 9.37 9.23 -4.25
C PRO A 14 8.82 10.58 -3.76
N LEU A 15 9.28 11.07 -2.62
CA LEU A 15 8.87 12.35 -2.03
C LEU A 15 9.79 13.52 -2.40
N ALA A 16 10.86 13.27 -3.16
CA ALA A 16 11.82 14.32 -3.52
C ALA A 16 11.14 15.49 -4.26
N GLY A 17 11.39 16.70 -3.78
CA GLY A 17 10.83 17.94 -4.37
C GLY A 17 9.45 18.33 -3.85
N ASN A 18 8.82 17.52 -2.99
CA ASN A 18 7.58 17.88 -2.30
C ASN A 18 7.88 18.78 -1.08
N LYS A 19 7.22 19.94 -1.00
CA LYS A 19 7.44 20.93 0.07
C LYS A 19 6.62 20.70 1.33
N PHE A 20 5.53 19.94 1.25
CA PHE A 20 4.61 19.69 2.38
C PHE A 20 4.03 20.97 3.02
N GLU A 21 3.69 21.98 2.22
CA GLU A 21 3.13 23.25 2.72
C GLU A 21 1.60 23.23 2.74
N THR A 22 0.98 22.38 1.92
CA THR A 22 -0.46 22.35 1.68
C THR A 22 -1.05 20.95 1.86
N ARG A 23 -2.40 20.88 1.94
CA ARG A 23 -3.13 19.61 1.90
C ARG A 23 -2.84 18.83 0.61
N ASP A 24 -2.74 19.52 -0.51
CA ASP A 24 -2.51 18.91 -1.82
C ASP A 24 -1.09 18.34 -1.94
N ASP A 25 -0.11 18.94 -1.26
CA ASP A 25 1.24 18.37 -1.14
C ASP A 25 1.22 17.00 -0.42
N VAL A 26 0.43 16.87 0.66
CA VAL A 26 0.29 15.60 1.38
C VAL A 26 -0.43 14.55 0.52
N ILE A 27 -1.47 14.95 -0.22
CA ILE A 27 -2.17 14.07 -1.17
C ILE A 27 -1.21 13.56 -2.24
N GLN A 28 -0.41 14.47 -2.82
CA GLN A 28 0.59 14.12 -3.81
C GLN A 28 1.62 13.14 -3.24
N ALA A 29 2.04 13.32 -1.98
CA ALA A 29 2.96 12.39 -1.31
C ALA A 29 2.37 10.98 -1.16
N VAL A 30 1.08 10.85 -0.80
CA VAL A 30 0.40 9.54 -0.72
C VAL A 30 0.44 8.85 -2.08
N HIS A 31 0.11 9.56 -3.17
CA HIS A 31 0.18 9.01 -4.52
C HIS A 31 1.60 8.64 -4.94
N SER A 32 2.59 9.49 -4.63
CA SER A 32 4.00 9.22 -4.93
C SER A 32 4.52 7.97 -4.23
N LEU A 33 4.07 7.70 -3.00
CA LEU A 33 4.43 6.48 -2.27
C LEU A 33 3.69 5.24 -2.79
N PHE A 34 2.40 5.38 -3.13
CA PHE A 34 1.57 4.25 -3.54
C PHE A 34 1.79 3.81 -5.00
N ASN A 35 1.85 4.75 -5.95
CA ASN A 35 1.87 4.41 -7.38
C ASN A 35 3.02 3.47 -7.79
N PRO A 36 4.24 3.58 -7.23
CA PRO A 36 5.32 2.63 -7.50
C PRO A 36 5.02 1.18 -7.08
N LEU A 37 4.04 0.95 -6.19
CA LEU A 37 3.64 -0.39 -5.75
C LEU A 37 2.73 -1.10 -6.76
N LEU A 38 2.04 -0.36 -7.65
CA LEU A 38 1.12 -0.93 -8.64
C LEU A 38 1.69 -2.12 -9.44
N PRO A 39 2.91 -2.06 -10.01
CA PRO A 39 3.49 -3.20 -10.71
C PRO A 39 3.89 -4.36 -9.80
N ALA A 40 3.98 -4.16 -8.48
CA ALA A 40 4.35 -5.16 -7.50
C ALA A 40 3.13 -5.89 -6.89
N PHE A 41 1.90 -5.50 -7.22
CA PHE A 41 0.73 -6.27 -6.82
C PHE A 41 0.73 -7.65 -7.48
N SER A 42 0.51 -8.68 -6.67
CA SER A 42 0.35 -10.06 -7.13
C SER A 42 -0.81 -10.23 -8.11
N GLU A 43 -0.90 -11.41 -8.74
CA GLU A 43 -1.97 -11.71 -9.70
C GLU A 43 -3.36 -11.59 -9.05
N GLY A 44 -3.55 -12.21 -7.88
CA GLY A 44 -4.77 -12.13 -7.08
C GLY A 44 -4.91 -10.86 -6.25
N LYS A 45 -4.00 -9.89 -6.40
CA LYS A 45 -3.99 -8.57 -5.76
C LYS A 45 -3.93 -8.58 -4.23
N ALA A 46 -3.79 -9.73 -3.58
CA ALA A 46 -3.75 -9.82 -2.13
C ALA A 46 -2.37 -9.49 -1.54
N ARG A 47 -1.34 -9.33 -2.38
CA ARG A 47 0.05 -9.19 -1.95
C ARG A 47 0.73 -8.07 -2.73
N VAL A 48 1.63 -7.34 -2.08
CA VAL A 48 2.59 -6.44 -2.74
C VAL A 48 3.97 -7.06 -2.58
N GLN A 49 4.53 -7.55 -3.69
CA GLN A 49 5.68 -8.43 -3.72
C GLN A 49 6.96 -7.66 -4.05
N LEU A 50 7.61 -7.11 -3.02
CA LEU A 50 8.90 -6.43 -3.16
C LEU A 50 10.05 -7.41 -2.87
N ASP A 51 11.05 -7.45 -3.74
CA ASP A 51 12.17 -8.40 -3.72
C ASP A 51 13.37 -7.91 -2.87
N ALA A 52 13.10 -7.52 -1.64
CA ALA A 52 14.13 -7.20 -0.65
C ALA A 52 13.59 -7.33 0.78
N SER A 53 13.18 -8.53 1.21
CA SER A 53 12.83 -8.75 2.62
C SER A 53 14.05 -9.25 3.40
N ALA A 54 14.52 -8.44 4.35
CA ALA A 54 15.42 -8.86 5.42
C ALA A 54 14.64 -9.26 6.69
N ALA A 55 13.31 -9.34 6.62
CA ALA A 55 12.46 -9.64 7.76
C ALA A 55 12.41 -11.16 8.00
N SER A 56 12.44 -11.57 9.27
CA SER A 56 12.38 -12.98 9.68
C SER A 56 10.99 -13.61 9.60
N PHE A 57 9.98 -12.88 9.08
CA PHE A 57 8.59 -13.34 8.96
C PHE A 57 8.36 -14.09 7.65
N ASP A 58 7.30 -14.90 7.59
CA ASP A 58 6.97 -15.60 6.36
C ASP A 58 6.61 -14.63 5.23
N ARG A 59 6.80 -15.08 3.98
CA ARG A 59 6.66 -14.23 2.80
C ARG A 59 5.25 -13.66 2.66
N ALA A 60 4.19 -14.41 3.02
CA ALA A 60 2.82 -13.93 2.90
C ALA A 60 2.54 -12.80 3.89
N SER A 61 3.11 -12.85 5.10
CA SER A 61 3.04 -11.75 6.06
C SER A 61 3.81 -10.51 5.57
N CYS A 62 5.02 -10.68 5.04
CA CYS A 62 5.80 -9.58 4.48
C CYS A 62 5.08 -8.91 3.29
N ASP A 63 4.48 -9.70 2.40
CA ASP A 63 3.78 -9.13 1.25
C ASP A 63 2.42 -8.49 1.63
N LEU A 64 1.78 -8.95 2.72
CA LEU A 64 0.60 -8.32 3.31
C LEU A 64 0.93 -6.94 3.87
N GLU A 65 2.11 -6.75 4.48
CA GLU A 65 2.57 -5.44 4.93
C GLU A 65 2.55 -4.42 3.80
N GLY A 66 3.12 -4.77 2.64
CA GLY A 66 3.13 -3.91 1.46
C GLY A 66 1.73 -3.60 0.93
N PHE A 67 0.80 -4.56 1.05
CA PHE A 67 -0.61 -4.38 0.67
C PHE A 67 -1.35 -3.43 1.63
N ALA A 68 -1.23 -3.67 2.94
CA ALA A 68 -2.04 -3.04 3.97
C ALA A 68 -1.57 -1.62 4.30
N ARG A 69 -0.27 -1.40 4.52
CA ARG A 69 0.24 -0.11 5.03
C ARG A 69 -0.11 1.13 4.23
N PRO A 70 -0.17 1.10 2.88
CA PRO A 70 -0.60 2.27 2.13
C PRO A 70 -2.01 2.75 2.50
N LEU A 71 -2.88 1.88 3.03
CA LEU A 71 -4.23 2.25 3.47
C LEU A 71 -4.23 3.30 4.58
N PHE A 72 -3.19 3.41 5.42
CA PHE A 72 -3.11 4.52 6.38
C PHE A 72 -3.18 5.89 5.69
N GLY A 73 -2.41 6.06 4.61
CA GLY A 73 -2.41 7.30 3.83
C GLY A 73 -3.65 7.43 2.94
N ILE A 74 -4.00 6.36 2.23
CA ILE A 74 -5.10 6.35 1.25
C ILE A 74 -6.45 6.59 1.94
N ALA A 75 -6.75 5.86 3.02
CA ALA A 75 -8.02 5.98 3.70
C ALA A 75 -8.17 7.36 4.36
N SER A 76 -7.10 7.90 4.96
CA SER A 76 -7.08 9.27 5.48
C SER A 76 -7.34 10.32 4.40
N MET A 77 -6.66 10.18 3.26
CA MET A 77 -6.78 11.06 2.10
C MET A 77 -8.22 11.07 1.57
N VAL A 78 -8.83 9.90 1.45
CA VAL A 78 -10.18 9.74 0.92
C VAL A 78 -11.25 10.21 1.90
N ALA A 79 -11.11 9.91 3.19
CA ALA A 79 -11.96 10.51 4.24
C ALA A 79 -11.89 12.04 4.24
N GLY A 80 -10.73 12.60 3.85
CA GLY A 80 -10.54 14.03 3.65
C GLY A 80 -11.15 14.59 2.36
N GLY A 81 -11.80 13.78 1.52
CA GLY A 81 -12.49 14.18 0.29
C GLY A 81 -11.64 14.13 -1.00
N ALA A 82 -10.43 13.58 -0.97
CA ALA A 82 -9.64 13.35 -2.18
C ALA A 82 -9.98 11.98 -2.83
N PRO A 83 -9.96 11.86 -4.16
CA PRO A 83 -10.29 10.60 -4.82
C PRO A 83 -9.13 9.59 -4.77
N PHE A 84 -9.46 8.31 -4.86
CA PHE A 84 -8.51 7.23 -5.08
C PHE A 84 -9.06 6.26 -6.13
N ALA A 85 -8.25 5.95 -7.15
CA ALA A 85 -8.72 5.22 -8.34
C ALA A 85 -8.63 3.70 -8.23
N TYR A 86 -7.86 3.17 -7.29
CA TYR A 86 -7.45 1.76 -7.29
C TYR A 86 -8.20 0.91 -6.26
N TRP A 87 -9.42 1.29 -5.90
CA TRP A 87 -10.22 0.53 -4.94
C TRP A 87 -10.57 -0.88 -5.42
N ASP A 88 -10.70 -1.10 -6.74
CA ASP A 88 -10.91 -2.45 -7.31
C ASP A 88 -9.76 -3.40 -6.98
N ILE A 89 -8.51 -2.91 -7.00
CA ILE A 89 -7.33 -3.71 -6.63
C ILE A 89 -7.42 -4.13 -5.16
N TYR A 90 -7.81 -3.21 -4.27
CA TYR A 90 -7.95 -3.48 -2.85
C TYR A 90 -9.07 -4.47 -2.55
N ARG A 91 -10.25 -4.32 -3.18
CA ARG A 91 -11.37 -5.25 -3.00
C ARG A 91 -11.03 -6.66 -3.46
N GLU A 92 -10.39 -6.80 -4.62
CA GLU A 92 -9.95 -8.10 -5.11
C GLU A 92 -8.91 -8.71 -4.17
N GLY A 93 -7.96 -7.92 -3.69
CA GLY A 93 -6.95 -8.36 -2.75
C GLY A 93 -7.51 -8.78 -1.38
N LEU A 94 -8.49 -8.05 -0.84
CA LEU A 94 -9.18 -8.40 0.40
C LEU A 94 -9.95 -9.71 0.26
N LYS A 95 -10.69 -9.87 -0.84
CA LYS A 95 -11.43 -11.09 -1.14
C LYS A 95 -10.49 -12.30 -1.23
N ASN A 96 -9.41 -12.19 -1.99
CA ASN A 96 -8.49 -13.30 -2.22
C ASN A 96 -7.55 -13.57 -1.03
N GLY A 97 -7.17 -12.52 -0.29
CA GLY A 97 -6.31 -12.62 0.90
C GLY A 97 -7.00 -13.22 2.11
N THR A 98 -8.34 -13.14 2.16
CA THR A 98 -9.14 -13.69 3.26
C THR A 98 -9.77 -15.06 2.95
N ASP A 99 -9.70 -15.54 1.71
CA ASP A 99 -10.19 -16.88 1.31
C ASP A 99 -9.15 -17.97 1.60
N PRO A 100 -9.40 -18.92 2.54
CA PRO A 100 -8.47 -20.00 2.85
C PRO A 100 -8.18 -20.97 1.69
N ASN A 101 -8.99 -20.97 0.64
CA ASN A 101 -8.81 -21.82 -0.54
C ASN A 101 -8.03 -21.12 -1.67
N HIS A 102 -7.82 -19.81 -1.57
CA HIS A 102 -7.10 -19.06 -2.58
C HIS A 102 -5.59 -19.19 -2.38
N PRO A 103 -4.77 -19.34 -3.45
CA PRO A 103 -3.31 -19.46 -3.33
C PRO A 103 -2.64 -18.27 -2.61
N GLU A 104 -3.28 -17.11 -2.63
CA GLU A 104 -2.79 -15.89 -2.00
C GLU A 104 -3.30 -15.64 -0.58
N TYR A 105 -4.03 -16.60 0.02
CA TYR A 105 -4.49 -16.52 1.41
C TYR A 105 -3.39 -16.02 2.33
N TRP A 106 -3.71 -15.06 3.20
CA TRP A 106 -2.73 -14.49 4.11
C TRP A 106 -2.32 -15.45 5.19
N GLY A 107 -3.13 -16.46 5.50
CA GLY A 107 -2.89 -17.38 6.59
C GLY A 107 -3.70 -17.05 7.83
N ARG A 108 -3.66 -17.95 8.80
CA ARG A 108 -4.26 -17.73 10.11
C ARG A 108 -3.37 -16.81 10.93
N VAL A 109 -3.98 -16.01 11.79
CA VAL A 109 -3.27 -15.16 12.73
C VAL A 109 -2.86 -15.99 13.93
N GLU A 110 -1.57 -16.21 14.09
CA GLU A 110 -1.00 -16.93 15.23
C GLU A 110 -0.57 -15.95 16.35
N SER A 111 -0.05 -16.48 17.46
CA SER A 111 0.46 -15.66 18.56
C SER A 111 1.73 -14.90 18.14
N GLN A 112 1.77 -13.58 18.34
CA GLN A 112 2.87 -12.69 17.95
C GLN A 112 3.17 -12.69 16.44
N ASP A 113 2.11 -12.45 15.65
CA ASP A 113 2.18 -12.45 14.19
C ASP A 113 2.12 -11.02 13.63
N GLN A 114 2.97 -10.69 12.67
CA GLN A 114 2.95 -9.42 11.95
C GLN A 114 1.59 -9.13 11.29
N ARG A 115 0.83 -10.16 10.89
CA ARG A 115 -0.55 -10.02 10.41
C ARG A 115 -1.44 -9.25 11.37
N GLN A 116 -1.18 -9.30 12.68
CA GLN A 116 -1.94 -8.54 13.69
C GLN A 116 -1.77 -7.02 13.51
N VAL A 117 -0.55 -6.59 13.17
CA VAL A 117 -0.26 -5.16 12.91
C VAL A 117 -0.99 -4.72 11.65
N GLU A 118 -0.93 -5.54 10.60
CA GLU A 118 -1.52 -5.20 9.31
C GLU A 118 -3.06 -5.25 9.35
N MET A 119 -3.65 -6.12 10.17
CA MET A 119 -5.09 -6.12 10.46
C MET A 119 -5.57 -4.80 11.08
N ALA A 120 -4.77 -4.13 11.91
CA ALA A 120 -5.15 -2.84 12.47
C ALA A 120 -5.32 -1.78 11.36
N VAL A 121 -4.51 -1.86 10.31
CA VAL A 121 -4.59 -0.95 9.16
C VAL A 121 -5.84 -1.21 8.32
N ILE A 122 -6.18 -2.49 8.10
CA ILE A 122 -7.43 -2.87 7.41
C ILE A 122 -8.64 -2.43 8.24
N GLY A 123 -8.62 -2.65 9.55
CA GLY A 123 -9.67 -2.19 10.47
C GLY A 123 -9.82 -0.68 10.49
N TYR A 124 -8.70 0.06 10.41
CA TYR A 124 -8.72 1.52 10.26
C TYR A 124 -9.41 1.95 8.97
N ALA A 125 -9.08 1.34 7.83
CA ALA A 125 -9.71 1.66 6.55
C ALA A 125 -11.22 1.38 6.56
N LEU A 126 -11.64 0.23 7.12
CA LEU A 126 -13.05 -0.11 7.33
C LEU A 126 -13.79 0.91 8.20
N LEU A 127 -13.11 1.51 9.18
CA LEU A 127 -13.71 2.51 10.06
C LEU A 127 -13.92 3.85 9.36
N VAL A 128 -12.97 4.29 8.53
CA VAL A 128 -12.95 5.67 8.01
C VAL A 128 -13.51 5.83 6.60
N VAL A 129 -13.48 4.78 5.77
CA VAL A 129 -13.99 4.77 4.38
C VAL A 129 -14.70 3.44 4.05
N PRO A 130 -15.68 2.99 4.86
CA PRO A 130 -16.34 1.68 4.72
C PRO A 130 -16.96 1.43 3.34
N GLU A 131 -17.40 2.47 2.64
CA GLU A 131 -18.02 2.39 1.31
C GLU A 131 -17.07 1.94 0.19
N HIS A 132 -15.76 1.95 0.45
CA HIS A 132 -14.73 1.61 -0.52
C HIS A 132 -14.12 0.22 -0.34
N ILE A 133 -14.27 -0.35 0.86
CA ILE A 133 -13.64 -1.60 1.30
C ILE A 133 -14.54 -2.81 1.04
#